data_AF-A0A1S0TGV2-F1
#
_entry.id   AF-A0A1S0TGV2-F1
#
_cell.length_a   1.000
_cell.length_b   1.000
_cell.length_c   1.000
_cell.angle_alpha   90.00
_cell.angle_beta   90.00
_cell.angle_gamma   90.00
#
_symmetry.space_group_name_H-M   'P 1'
#
loop_
_entity.id
_entity.type
_entity.pdbx_description
1 polymer ?
#
loop_
_entity_poly.entity_id
_entity_poly.type
_entity_poly.pdbx_seq_one_letter_code
_entity_poly.pdbx_strand_id
1 'polypeptide(L)'
;GPTEQSLIDFFRMLWQYHVLLVICLEPFTDHKTCYPYFSLKKQQVVKAMERISLETQKITETSVANLIVYEAVLMNMEIKDD
;
A
#
# COMPACT_ATOMS: atom_id res chain seq x y z
N GLY A 1 -1.67 -0.61 -11.99
CA GLY A 1 -1.24 -1.06 -10.64
C GLY A 1 -1.70 -2.50 -10.40
N PRO A 2 -1.67 -3.01 -9.15
CA PRO A 2 -2.23 -4.34 -8.86
C PRO A 2 -3.72 -4.39 -9.18
N THR A 3 -4.21 -5.61 -9.46
CA THR A 3 -5.65 -5.91 -9.52
C THR A 3 -6.13 -6.39 -8.16
N GLU A 4 -7.46 -6.52 -7.98
CA GLU A 4 -8.02 -7.12 -6.78
C GLU A 4 -7.45 -8.51 -6.48
N GLN A 5 -7.33 -9.35 -7.52
CA GLN A 5 -6.84 -10.72 -7.39
C GLN A 5 -5.35 -10.79 -7.08
N SER A 6 -4.56 -9.82 -7.56
CA SER A 6 -3.10 -9.78 -7.39
C SER A 6 -2.64 -8.90 -6.22
N LEU A 7 -3.56 -8.32 -5.44
CA LEU A 7 -3.22 -7.44 -4.32
C LEU A 7 -2.35 -8.15 -3.27
N ILE A 8 -2.68 -9.41 -2.95
CA ILE A 8 -1.89 -10.20 -1.99
C ILE A 8 -0.47 -10.45 -2.50
N ASP A 9 -0.31 -10.73 -3.79
CA ASP A 9 1.01 -10.98 -4.39
C ASP A 9 1.85 -9.70 -4.46
N PHE A 10 1.21 -8.55 -4.72
CA PHE A 10 1.85 -7.26 -4.61
C PHE A 10 2.38 -7.00 -3.19
N PHE A 11 1.57 -7.23 -2.15
CA PHE A 11 2.03 -7.08 -0.77
C PHE A 11 3.12 -8.08 -0.38
N ARG A 12 3.04 -9.33 -0.83
CA ARG A 12 4.12 -10.31 -0.63
C ARG A 12 5.42 -9.85 -1.27
N MET A 13 5.37 -9.30 -2.48
CA MET A 13 6.55 -8.76 -3.14
C MET A 13 7.16 -7.61 -2.32
N LEU A 14 6.36 -6.67 -1.83
CA LEU A 14 6.86 -5.58 -0.97
C LEU A 14 7.57 -6.12 0.27
N TRP A 15 6.97 -7.12 0.92
CA TRP A 15 7.53 -7.76 2.11
C TRP A 15 8.81 -8.53 1.82
N GLN A 16 8.78 -9.47 0.86
CA GLN A 16 9.89 -10.38 0.54
C GLN A 16 11.13 -9.63 0.06
N TYR A 17 10.95 -8.59 -0.75
CA TYR A 17 12.04 -7.79 -1.30
C TYR A 17 12.41 -6.57 -0.45
N HIS A 18 11.83 -6.44 0.75
CA HIS A 18 12.10 -5.32 1.67
C HIS A 18 11.96 -3.96 0.98
N VAL A 19 10.89 -3.79 0.19
CA VAL A 19 10.64 -2.57 -0.57
C VAL A 19 10.32 -1.43 0.39
N LEU A 20 11.15 -0.38 0.38
CA LEU A 20 11.01 0.78 1.26
C LEU A 20 10.24 1.95 0.62
N LEU A 21 10.13 1.96 -0.71
CA LEU A 21 9.51 3.05 -1.46
C LEU A 21 8.71 2.51 -2.64
N VAL A 22 7.45 2.94 -2.73
CA VAL A 22 6.57 2.70 -3.88
C VAL A 22 6.25 4.05 -4.50
N ILE A 23 6.49 4.20 -5.81
CA ILE A 23 6.16 5.42 -6.56
C ILE A 23 4.90 5.16 -7.39
N CYS A 24 3.82 5.87 -7.08
CA CYS A 24 2.57 5.83 -7.84
C CYS A 24 2.56 6.98 -8.86
N LEU A 25 2.63 6.65 -10.15
CA LEU A 25 2.64 7.64 -11.24
C LEU A 25 1.24 7.97 -11.77
N GLU A 26 0.25 7.13 -11.45
CA GLU A 26 -1.13 7.32 -11.88
C GLU A 26 -2.01 7.81 -10.72
N PRO A 27 -3.05 8.61 -11.00
CA PRO A 27 -4.03 9.00 -10.00
C PRO A 27 -4.69 7.76 -9.40
N PHE A 28 -4.52 7.60 -8.09
CA PHE A 28 -5.08 6.46 -7.34
C PHE A 28 -6.62 6.45 -7.28
N THR A 29 -7.25 7.52 -7.76
CA THR A 29 -8.70 7.67 -7.86
C THR A 29 -9.32 6.92 -9.05
N ASP A 30 -8.53 6.50 -10.04
CA ASP A 30 -9.04 5.70 -11.16
C ASP A 30 -8.93 4.19 -10.88
N HIS A 31 -10.02 3.64 -10.36
CA HIS A 31 -10.15 2.22 -10.05
C HIS A 31 -10.06 1.29 -11.27
N LYS A 32 -10.10 1.82 -12.51
CA LYS A 32 -9.94 1.01 -13.72
C LYS A 32 -8.47 0.70 -14.02
N THR A 33 -7.54 1.56 -13.61
CA THR A 33 -6.10 1.39 -13.89
C THR A 33 -5.33 0.83 -12.69
N CYS A 34 -5.90 0.98 -11.49
CA CYS A 34 -5.28 0.47 -10.27
C CYS A 34 -6.32 0.07 -9.22
N TYR A 35 -6.24 -1.16 -8.71
CA TYR A 35 -6.96 -1.53 -7.50
C TYR A 35 -6.36 -0.79 -6.29
N PRO A 36 -7.18 -0.30 -5.35
CA PRO A 36 -6.68 0.45 -4.22
C PRO A 36 -5.88 -0.45 -3.26
N TYR A 37 -4.55 -0.28 -3.25
CA TYR A 37 -3.62 -1.03 -2.40
C TYR A 37 -3.14 -0.27 -1.14
N PHE A 38 -3.56 0.98 -0.94
CA PHE A 38 -3.35 1.77 0.27
C PHE A 38 -4.53 2.73 0.47
N SER A 39 -4.58 3.43 1.61
CA SER A 39 -5.64 4.41 1.88
C SER A 39 -5.09 5.82 1.78
N LEU A 40 -5.86 6.72 1.16
CA LEU A 40 -5.55 8.15 1.17
C LEU A 40 -5.88 8.81 2.53
N LYS A 41 -6.40 8.05 3.49
CA LYS A 41 -6.77 8.51 4.84
C LYS A 41 -5.84 7.91 5.88
N LYS A 42 -5.39 8.75 6.81
CA LYS A 42 -4.59 8.34 7.96
C LYS A 42 -5.35 7.33 8.83
N GLN A 43 -4.63 6.38 9.43
CA GLN A 43 -5.15 5.31 10.30
C GLN A 43 -6.22 4.44 9.64
N GLN A 44 -6.11 4.24 8.32
CA GLN A 44 -6.96 3.31 7.59
C GLN A 44 -6.13 2.15 7.06
N VAL A 45 -6.75 0.97 7.10
CA VAL A 45 -6.11 -0.31 6.79
C VAL A 45 -6.71 -0.87 5.51
N VAL A 46 -5.86 -1.24 4.56
CA VAL A 46 -6.23 -2.07 3.42
C VAL A 46 -5.77 -3.49 3.72
N LYS A 47 -6.67 -4.46 3.54
CA LYS A 47 -6.39 -5.88 3.82
C LYS A 47 -6.41 -6.68 2.53
N ALA A 48 -5.42 -7.55 2.37
CA ALA A 48 -5.37 -8.57 1.33
C ALA A 48 -5.67 -9.94 1.96
N MET A 49 -6.85 -10.48 1.63
CA MET A 49 -7.33 -11.80 2.08
C MET A 49 -7.25 -12.06 3.60
N GLU A 50 -7.35 -11.02 4.43
CA GLU A 50 -7.15 -11.11 5.89
C GLU A 50 -5.80 -11.73 6.30
N ARG A 51 -4.76 -11.66 5.45
CA ARG A 51 -3.43 -12.23 5.72
C ARG A 51 -2.34 -11.19 5.79
N ILE A 52 -2.39 -10.21 4.90
CA ILE A 52 -1.46 -9.09 4.88
C ILE A 52 -2.27 -7.81 4.91
N SER A 53 -1.84 -6.83 5.69
CA SER A 53 -2.51 -5.55 5.80
C SER A 53 -1.53 -4.40 5.70
N LEU A 54 -1.99 -3.29 5.11
CA LEU A 54 -1.23 -2.06 4.99
C LEU A 54 -2.00 -0.93 5.68
N GLU A 55 -1.43 -0.38 6.74
CA GLU A 55 -1.98 0.78 7.44
C GLU A 55 -1.28 2.05 6.95
N THR A 56 -2.05 3.08 6.58
CA THR A 56 -1.49 4.41 6.30
C THR A 56 -1.32 5.19 7.61
N GLN A 57 -0.10 5.39 8.06
CA GLN A 57 0.18 6.01 9.36
C GLN A 57 0.33 7.53 9.29
N LYS A 58 0.88 8.06 8.21
CA LYS A 58 1.11 9.50 8.06
C LYS A 58 0.95 9.92 6.61
N ILE A 59 0.45 11.14 6.45
CA ILE A 59 0.29 11.81 5.17
C ILE A 59 1.06 13.11 5.30
N THR A 60 2.00 13.33 4.37
CA THR A 60 2.85 14.51 4.34
C THR A 60 2.64 15.20 2.99
N GLU A 61 2.07 16.40 3.03
CA GLU A 61 2.11 17.31 1.88
C GLU A 61 3.53 17.81 1.70
N THR A 62 3.99 17.84 0.45
CA THR A 62 5.35 18.29 0.14
C THR A 62 5.31 19.69 -0.47
N SER A 63 6.45 20.36 -0.48
CA SER A 63 6.62 21.63 -1.20
C SER A 63 6.60 21.46 -2.73
N VAL A 64 6.68 20.21 -3.23
CA VAL A 64 6.59 19.90 -4.66
C VAL A 64 5.12 19.76 -5.04
N ALA A 65 4.72 20.51 -6.07
CA ALA A 65 3.34 20.48 -6.55
C ALA A 65 2.92 19.05 -6.95
N ASN A 66 1.74 18.64 -6.50
CA ASN A 66 1.11 17.34 -6.79
C ASN A 66 1.87 16.11 -6.26
N LEU A 67 2.82 16.29 -5.34
CA LEU A 67 3.48 15.19 -4.65
C LEU A 67 3.00 15.11 -3.20
N ILE A 68 2.38 13.98 -2.86
CA ILE A 68 1.96 13.63 -1.50
C ILE A 68 2.71 12.36 -1.09
N VAL A 69 3.28 12.37 0.11
CA VAL A 69 3.99 11.22 0.68
C VAL A 69 3.09 10.54 1.69
N TYR A 70 2.92 9.23 1.52
CA TYR A 70 2.19 8.37 2.44
C TYR A 70 3.20 7.45 3.13
N GLU A 71 3.28 7.55 4.46
CA GLU A 71 4.04 6.59 5.27
C GLU A 71 3.07 5.50 5.70
N ALA A 72 3.43 4.25 5.43
CA ALA A 72 2.57 3.10 5.67
C ALA A 72 3.34 1.96 6.35
N VAL A 73 2.62 1.18 7.15
CA VAL A 73 3.13 -0.01 7.82
C VAL A 73 2.46 -1.24 7.23
N LEU A 74 3.28 -2.14 6.69
CA LEU A 74 2.87 -3.44 6.18
C LEU A 74 2.98 -4.45 7.31
N MET A 75 1.90 -5.17 7.60
CA MET A 75 1.84 -6.25 8.58
C MET A 75 1.54 -7.56 7.87
N ASN A 76 2.41 -8.56 8.03
CA ASN A 76 2.27 -9.86 7.39
C ASN A 76 1.98 -10.94 8.44
N MET A 77 0.73 -11.42 8.50
CA MET A 77 0.31 -12.48 9.42
C MET A 77 0.56 -13.89 8.86
N GLU A 78 1.10 -14.01 7.64
CA GLU A 78 1.52 -15.31 7.08
C GLU A 78 2.80 -15.83 7.75
N ILE A 79 3.56 -14.94 8.39
CA ILE A 79 4.73 -15.30 9.18
C ILE A 79 4.27 -15.52 10.61
N LYS A 80 4.41 -16.75 11.09
CA LYS A 80 4.34 -17.04 12.51
C LYS A 80 5.73 -16.84 13.08
N ASP A 81 5.83 -16.11 14.18
CA ASP A 81 7.04 -16.15 15.01
C ASP A 81 7.18 -17.59 15.51
N ASP A 82 8.28 -18.26 15.12
CA ASP A 82 8.69 -19.56 15.67
C ASP A 82 9.17 -19.43 17.12
#